data_AF-A0A8S9IWJ3-F1
#
_entry.id   AF-A0A8S9IWJ3-F1
#
_cell.length_a   1.000
_cell.length_b   1.000
_cell.length_c   1.000
_cell.angle_alpha   90.00
_cell.angle_beta   90.00
_cell.angle_gamma   90.00
#
_symmetry.space_group_name_H-M   'P 1'
#
loop_
_entity.id
_entity.type
_entity.pdbx_description
1 polymer ?
#
loop_
_entity_poly.entity_id
_entity_poly.type
_entity_poly.pdbx_seq_one_letter_code
_entity_poly.pdbx_strand_id
1 'polypeptide(L)'
;MTRVEKSVACNVFGVYIPISMNLIVDENRKDLMTQYKKEKVRFMKAFEGNYKVEPIFVDKERLCKKRIPMTREEYKKCSGGQGKVASKLTIDQYYQPYSPFNLPPLSWFIRGMTVKTSKSLLAQVQDTSIAVRTATPMPEETTSNKHEKH
;
A
#
# COMPACT_ATOMS: atom_id res chain seq x y z
N MET A 1 17.04 7.72 0.58
CA MET A 1 16.49 8.16 1.88
C MET A 1 15.84 9.54 1.80
N THR A 2 14.51 9.58 1.80
CA THR A 2 13.69 10.79 1.74
C THR A 2 12.85 10.88 3.01
N ARG A 3 12.80 12.06 3.65
CA ARG A 3 11.89 12.31 4.77
C ARG A 3 10.55 12.79 4.24
N VAL A 4 9.49 12.15 4.70
CA VAL A 4 8.11 12.43 4.29
C VAL A 4 7.27 12.63 5.54
N GLU A 5 6.71 13.82 5.68
CA GLU A 5 5.72 14.12 6.72
C GLU A 5 4.32 13.86 6.17
N LYS A 6 3.50 13.08 6.90
CA LYS A 6 2.10 12.83 6.57
C LYS A 6 1.23 13.02 7.80
N SER A 7 0.14 13.75 7.65
CA SER A 7 -0.95 13.80 8.61
C SER A 7 -2.05 12.83 8.17
N VAL A 8 -2.43 11.92 9.06
CA VAL A 8 -3.54 10.98 8.81
C VAL A 8 -4.60 11.22 9.87
N ALA A 9 -5.86 11.39 9.46
CA ALA A 9 -6.98 11.46 10.38
C ALA A 9 -7.40 10.03 10.79
N CYS A 10 -7.27 9.70 12.06
CA CYS A 10 -7.75 8.43 12.61
C CYS A 10 -9.11 8.64 13.30
N ASN A 11 -10.12 7.88 12.89
CA ASN A 11 -11.39 7.83 13.60
C ASN A 11 -11.28 6.88 14.79
N VAL A 12 -11.40 7.42 16.00
CA VAL A 12 -11.43 6.69 17.26
C VAL A 12 -12.77 7.00 17.92
N PHE A 13 -13.69 6.03 17.91
CA PHE A 13 -15.04 6.15 18.49
C PHE A 13 -15.85 7.38 18.03
N GLY A 14 -15.74 7.77 16.75
CA GLY A 14 -16.44 8.93 16.18
C GLY A 14 -15.67 10.25 16.27
N VAL A 15 -14.53 10.27 16.95
CA VAL A 15 -13.63 11.44 17.02
C VAL A 15 -12.50 11.27 16.01
N TYR A 16 -12.33 12.26 15.13
CA TYR A 16 -11.22 12.30 14.18
C TYR A 16 -10.00 12.95 14.82
N ILE A 17 -9.02 12.14 15.21
CA ILE A 17 -7.77 12.61 15.80
C ILE A 17 -6.71 12.67 14.69
N PRO A 18 -6.10 13.84 14.42
CA PRO A 18 -4.99 13.93 13.49
C PRO A 18 -3.74 13.29 14.10
N ILE A 19 -3.22 12.26 13.45
CA ILE A 19 -1.95 11.63 13.80
C ILE A 19 -0.92 12.09 12.77
N SER A 20 0.02 12.92 13.21
CA SER A 20 1.20 13.24 12.41
C SER A 20 2.22 12.10 12.47
N MET A 21 2.66 11.67 11.30
CA MET A 21 3.63 10.61 11.12
C MET A 21 4.79 11.14 10.29
N ASN A 22 5.97 11.18 10.90
CA ASN A 22 7.21 11.40 10.17
C ASN A 22 7.74 10.05 9.71
N LEU A 23 7.81 9.85 8.39
CA LEU A 23 8.25 8.63 7.74
C LEU A 23 9.56 8.88 7.02
N ILE A 24 10.51 7.99 7.25
CA ILE A 24 11.74 7.87 6.47
C ILE A 24 11.46 6.81 5.42
N VAL A 25 11.47 7.20 4.15
CA VAL A 25 11.26 6.32 3.01
C VAL A 25 12.60 6.11 2.33
N ASP A 26 13.01 4.85 2.19
CA ASP A 26 14.15 4.48 1.38
C ASP A 26 13.68 3.62 0.20
N GLU A 27 13.72 4.23 -0.98
CA GLU A 27 13.25 3.65 -2.23
C GLU A 27 14.47 3.17 -3.03
N ASN A 28 14.57 1.85 -3.21
CA ASN A 28 15.52 1.25 -4.11
C ASN A 28 14.85 1.06 -5.49
N ARG A 29 15.12 2.00 -6.40
CA ARG A 29 14.58 1.97 -7.77
C ARG A 29 15.03 0.76 -8.59
N LYS A 30 16.16 0.12 -8.27
CA LYS A 30 16.67 -1.05 -9.01
C LYS A 30 15.84 -2.30 -8.72
N ASP A 31 15.51 -2.50 -7.44
CA ASP A 31 14.82 -3.71 -6.98
C ASP A 31 13.30 -3.52 -6.82
N LEU A 32 12.79 -2.31 -7.12
CA LEU A 32 11.39 -1.92 -6.87
C LEU A 32 10.95 -2.23 -5.43
N MET A 33 11.90 -2.13 -4.51
CA MET A 33 11.74 -2.34 -3.09
C MET A 33 11.79 -1.00 -2.39
N THR A 34 10.82 -0.76 -1.52
CA THR A 34 10.81 0.43 -0.69
C THR A 34 10.68 0.00 0.75
N GLN A 35 11.59 0.49 1.58
CA GLN A 35 11.51 0.35 3.01
C GLN A 35 11.03 1.68 3.59
N TYR A 36 10.11 1.60 4.54
CA TYR A 36 9.66 2.77 5.27
C TYR A 36 9.76 2.49 6.77
N LYS A 37 10.29 3.47 7.48
CA LYS A 37 10.42 3.44 8.93
C LYS A 37 9.93 4.75 9.48
N LYS A 38 9.17 4.70 10.56
CA LYS A 38 8.84 5.94 11.26
C LYS A 38 10.07 6.57 11.90
N GLU A 39 10.09 7.89 11.92
CA GLU A 39 11.05 8.67 12.71
C GLU A 39 10.45 8.99 14.08
N LYS A 40 9.24 9.56 14.11
CA LYS A 40 8.48 9.85 15.35
C LYS A 40 6.98 9.72 15.10
N VAL A 41 6.29 9.00 15.98
CA VAL A 41 4.82 8.95 16.07
C VAL A 41 4.42 8.93 17.54
N ARG A 42 3.39 9.68 17.94
CA ARG A 42 2.99 9.80 19.37
C ARG A 42 2.44 8.51 19.98
N PHE A 43 1.80 7.65 19.18
CA PHE A 43 0.98 6.55 19.70
C PHE A 43 1.52 5.14 19.41
N MET A 44 2.67 5.02 18.73
CA MET A 44 3.28 3.73 18.45
C MET A 44 4.74 3.73 18.88
N LYS A 45 5.22 2.59 19.39
CA LYS A 45 6.62 2.27 19.70
C LYS A 45 7.43 1.84 18.49
N ALA A 46 6.89 0.99 17.63
CA ALA A 46 7.47 0.66 16.31
C ALA A 46 6.45 0.83 15.18
N PHE A 47 6.90 1.25 13.99
CA PHE A 47 6.13 1.26 12.75
C PHE A 47 7.12 1.21 11.59
N GLU A 48 7.31 0.01 11.07
CA GLU A 48 8.29 -0.31 10.06
C GLU A 48 7.60 -1.18 9.03
N GLY A 49 7.96 -1.01 7.78
CA GLY A 49 7.50 -1.92 6.76
C GLY A 49 8.35 -1.83 5.53
N ASN A 50 8.17 -2.83 4.69
CA ASN A 50 8.70 -2.83 3.35
C ASN A 50 7.57 -3.18 2.40
N TYR A 51 7.72 -2.73 1.17
CA TYR A 51 6.93 -3.27 0.09
C TYR A 51 7.83 -3.57 -1.10
N LYS A 52 7.46 -4.62 -1.83
CA LYS A 52 8.12 -5.07 -3.05
C LYS A 52 7.10 -5.17 -4.15
N VAL A 53 7.41 -4.58 -5.31
CA VAL A 53 6.58 -4.68 -6.51
C VAL A 53 7.29 -5.54 -7.55
N GLU A 54 6.68 -6.66 -7.93
CA GLU A 54 7.23 -7.58 -8.93
C GLU A 54 6.30 -7.67 -10.14
N PRO A 55 6.83 -7.66 -11.38
CA PRO A 55 6.00 -7.88 -12.56
C PRO A 55 5.59 -9.35 -12.67
N ILE A 56 4.31 -9.60 -12.94
CA ILE A 56 3.77 -10.92 -13.31
C ILE A 56 3.38 -10.88 -14.78
N PHE A 57 3.97 -11.79 -15.58
CA PHE A 57 3.63 -11.98 -16.98
C PHE A 57 2.45 -12.96 -17.12
N VAL A 58 1.24 -12.42 -17.30
CA VAL A 58 -0.02 -13.19 -17.23
C VAL A 58 -0.15 -14.17 -18.39
N ASP A 59 0.17 -13.74 -19.61
CA ASP A 59 0.01 -14.53 -20.84
C ASP A 59 1.27 -15.34 -21.21
N LYS A 60 2.25 -15.46 -20.30
CA LYS A 60 3.55 -16.08 -20.60
C LYS A 60 3.45 -17.50 -21.15
N GLU A 61 2.53 -18.29 -20.60
CA GLU A 61 2.40 -19.72 -20.96
C GLU A 61 1.81 -19.88 -22.36
N ARG A 62 0.82 -19.03 -22.69
CA ARG A 62 0.13 -19.02 -23.99
C ARG A 62 0.99 -18.43 -25.09
N LEU A 63 1.67 -17.31 -24.82
CA LEU A 63 2.35 -16.53 -25.85
C LEU A 63 3.84 -16.86 -26.02
N CYS A 64 4.53 -17.34 -24.97
CA CYS A 64 6.00 -17.42 -24.95
C CYS A 64 6.57 -18.80 -24.62
N LYS A 65 5.74 -19.86 -24.66
CA LYS A 65 6.12 -21.28 -24.63
C LYS A 65 7.20 -21.63 -23.58
N LYS A 66 6.85 -21.56 -22.29
CA LYS A 66 7.66 -21.98 -21.11
C LYS A 66 9.09 -21.39 -21.00
N ARG A 67 9.42 -20.31 -21.71
CA ARG A 67 10.72 -19.63 -21.51
C ARG A 67 10.79 -18.98 -20.13
N ILE A 68 11.77 -19.40 -19.32
CA ILE A 68 12.09 -18.87 -17.99
C ILE A 68 13.64 -18.86 -17.90
N PRO A 69 14.29 -17.81 -17.37
CA PRO A 69 13.77 -16.53 -16.87
C PRO A 69 13.40 -15.57 -17.99
N MET A 70 12.70 -14.48 -17.65
CA MET A 70 12.13 -13.59 -18.64
C MET A 70 12.14 -12.14 -18.15
N THR A 71 12.82 -11.25 -18.88
CA THR A 71 12.76 -9.80 -18.62
C THR A 71 11.52 -9.19 -19.27
N ARG A 72 11.18 -7.95 -18.90
CA ARG A 72 10.06 -7.22 -19.54
C ARG A 72 10.27 -7.05 -21.05
N GLU A 73 11.50 -6.87 -21.49
CA GLU A 73 11.89 -6.72 -22.90
C GLU A 73 11.73 -8.04 -23.66
N GLU A 74 12.18 -9.14 -23.07
CA GLU A 74 12.02 -10.49 -23.62
C GLU A 74 10.55 -10.87 -23.71
N TYR A 75 9.76 -10.54 -22.67
CA TYR A 75 8.31 -10.73 -22.68
C TYR A 75 7.64 -9.94 -23.81
N LYS A 76 7.98 -8.66 -23.97
CA LYS A 76 7.46 -7.84 -25.07
C LYS A 76 7.78 -8.44 -26.44
N LYS A 77 9.01 -8.96 -26.62
CA LYS A 77 9.47 -9.56 -27.88
C LYS A 77 8.72 -10.85 -28.21
N CYS A 78 8.61 -11.79 -27.28
CA CYS A 78 7.95 -13.06 -27.56
C CYS A 78 6.41 -12.94 -27.61
N SER A 79 5.82 -12.00 -26.85
CA SER A 79 4.37 -11.80 -26.83
C SER A 79 3.88 -11.01 -28.04
N GLY A 80 4.77 -10.58 -28.95
CA GLY A 80 4.45 -9.65 -30.03
C GLY A 80 3.86 -8.32 -29.53
N GLY A 81 4.20 -7.91 -28.30
CA GLY A 81 3.64 -6.72 -27.65
C GLY A 81 2.20 -6.86 -27.12
N GLN A 82 1.53 -8.00 -27.31
CA GLN A 82 0.12 -8.20 -26.89
C GLN A 82 -0.05 -8.79 -25.48
N GLY A 83 1.03 -9.23 -24.84
CA GLY A 83 0.97 -9.89 -23.54
C GLY A 83 0.64 -8.94 -22.39
N LYS A 84 -0.26 -9.33 -21.51
CA LYS A 84 -0.62 -8.54 -20.32
C LYS A 84 0.44 -8.67 -19.23
N VAL A 85 0.71 -7.57 -18.53
CA VAL A 85 1.61 -7.51 -17.37
C VAL A 85 0.81 -7.07 -16.16
N ALA A 86 0.78 -7.92 -15.14
CA ALA A 86 0.25 -7.59 -13.82
C ALA A 86 1.40 -7.18 -12.89
N SER A 87 1.06 -6.56 -11.77
CA SER A 87 2.00 -6.20 -10.72
C SER A 87 1.62 -6.93 -9.43
N LYS A 88 2.55 -7.69 -8.86
CA LYS A 88 2.44 -8.28 -7.54
C LYS A 88 3.00 -7.31 -6.52
N LEU A 89 2.17 -6.89 -5.58
CA LEU A 89 2.59 -6.07 -4.46
C LEU A 89 2.64 -6.95 -3.20
N THR A 90 3.84 -7.11 -2.65
CA THR A 90 4.06 -7.78 -1.36
C THR A 90 4.36 -6.70 -0.34
N ILE A 91 3.59 -6.62 0.74
CA ILE A 91 3.77 -5.63 1.82
C ILE A 91 3.99 -6.40 3.12
N ASP A 92 5.15 -6.18 3.74
CA ASP A 92 5.41 -6.63 5.10
C ASP A 92 5.40 -5.42 6.02
N GLN A 93 4.45 -5.39 6.95
CA GLN A 93 4.25 -4.27 7.87
C GLN A 93 4.30 -4.74 9.32
N TYR A 94 5.21 -4.15 10.09
CA TYR A 94 5.36 -4.34 11.52
C TYR A 94 4.97 -3.08 12.27
N TYR A 95 4.07 -3.22 13.24
CA TYR A 95 3.67 -2.12 14.12
C TYR A 95 3.59 -2.60 15.55
N GLN A 96 3.97 -1.72 16.48
CA GLN A 96 3.90 -1.97 17.91
C GLN A 96 3.33 -0.72 18.59
N PRO A 97 2.07 -0.76 19.06
CA PRO A 97 1.49 0.33 19.86
C PRO A 97 2.21 0.49 21.21
N TYR A 98 2.09 1.66 21.83
CA TYR A 98 2.50 1.83 23.24
C TYR A 98 1.49 1.17 24.19
N SER A 99 1.94 0.85 25.41
CA SER A 99 1.03 0.45 26.49
C SER A 99 0.06 1.58 26.82
N PRO A 100 -1.24 1.29 27.03
CA PRO A 100 -1.88 -0.03 27.19
C PRO A 100 -2.38 -0.69 25.88
N PHE A 101 -2.23 -0.03 24.72
CA PHE A 101 -2.81 -0.49 23.45
C PHE A 101 -2.19 -1.77 22.87
N ASN A 102 -1.03 -2.20 23.37
CA ASN A 102 -0.40 -3.46 23.00
C ASN A 102 -0.91 -4.69 23.79
N LEU A 103 -1.74 -4.48 24.81
CA LEU A 103 -2.25 -5.55 25.67
C LEU A 103 -3.65 -6.03 25.22
N PRO A 104 -3.93 -7.35 25.30
CA PRO A 104 -5.29 -7.86 25.13
C PRO A 104 -6.24 -7.31 26.21
N PRO A 105 -7.55 -7.12 25.91
CA PRO A 105 -8.23 -7.41 24.65
C PRO A 105 -8.08 -6.30 23.59
N LEU A 106 -7.60 -5.12 23.99
CA LEU A 106 -7.54 -3.94 23.13
C LEU A 106 -6.62 -4.13 21.92
N SER A 107 -5.49 -4.82 22.09
CA SER A 107 -4.58 -5.14 20.99
C SER A 107 -5.19 -6.03 19.92
N TRP A 108 -6.10 -6.93 20.28
CA TRP A 108 -6.83 -7.74 19.30
C TRP A 108 -7.79 -6.87 18.49
N PHE A 109 -8.55 -6.00 19.15
CA PHE A 109 -9.44 -5.07 18.46
C PHE A 109 -8.68 -4.19 17.46
N ILE A 110 -7.58 -3.57 17.90
CA ILE A 110 -6.72 -2.74 17.04
C ILE A 110 -6.19 -3.57 15.87
N ARG A 111 -5.70 -4.79 16.13
CA ARG A 111 -5.21 -5.68 15.07
C ARG A 111 -6.30 -6.01 14.05
N GLY A 112 -7.51 -6.32 14.50
CA GLY A 112 -8.64 -6.62 13.62
C GLY A 112 -9.01 -5.42 12.74
N MET A 113 -9.08 -4.23 13.34
CA MET A 113 -9.32 -2.97 12.63
C MET A 113 -8.22 -2.67 11.61
N THR A 114 -6.94 -2.78 12.00
CA THR A 114 -5.81 -2.57 11.09
C THR A 114 -5.86 -3.52 9.90
N VAL A 115 -6.09 -4.82 10.10
CA VAL A 115 -6.20 -5.79 9.01
C VAL A 115 -7.35 -5.45 8.07
N LYS A 116 -8.52 -5.07 8.60
CA LYS A 116 -9.69 -4.70 7.80
C LYS A 116 -9.41 -3.45 6.96
N THR A 117 -8.88 -2.40 7.59
CA THR A 117 -8.56 -1.14 6.91
C THR A 117 -7.48 -1.33 5.85
N SER A 118 -6.41 -2.08 6.14
CA SER A 118 -5.37 -2.37 5.15
C SER A 118 -5.90 -3.10 3.92
N LYS A 119 -6.80 -4.08 4.09
CA LYS A 119 -7.46 -4.76 2.96
C LYS A 119 -8.32 -3.80 2.13
N SER A 120 -9.07 -2.92 2.79
CA SER A 120 -9.89 -1.91 2.11
C SER A 120 -9.05 -0.94 1.30
N LEU A 121 -7.94 -0.45 1.86
CA LEU A 121 -7.01 0.44 1.15
C LEU A 121 -6.37 -0.26 -0.05
N LEU A 122 -6.00 -1.54 0.08
CA LEU A 122 -5.47 -2.33 -1.04
C LEU A 122 -6.48 -2.49 -2.17
N ALA A 123 -7.75 -2.74 -1.85
CA ALA A 123 -8.82 -2.79 -2.84
C ALA A 123 -8.97 -1.44 -3.57
N GLN A 124 -8.97 -0.32 -2.83
CA GLN A 124 -9.05 1.02 -3.44
C GLN A 124 -7.86 1.32 -4.35
N VAL A 125 -6.63 0.92 -3.97
CA VAL A 125 -5.44 1.06 -4.82
C VAL A 125 -5.59 0.22 -6.09
N GLN A 126 -6.13 -0.99 -5.98
CA GLN A 126 -6.41 -1.84 -7.14
C GLN A 126 -7.44 -1.19 -8.08
N ASP A 127 -8.57 -0.73 -7.53
CA ASP A 127 -9.64 -0.06 -8.29
C ASP A 127 -9.13 1.20 -9.00
N THR A 128 -8.40 2.04 -8.26
CA THR A 128 -7.71 3.23 -8.80
C THR A 128 -6.77 2.84 -9.94
N SER A 129 -5.99 1.77 -9.75
CA SER A 129 -5.05 1.32 -10.78
C SER A 129 -5.76 0.77 -12.02
N ILE A 130 -6.97 0.22 -11.89
CA ILE A 130 -7.79 -0.21 -13.01
C ILE A 130 -8.32 1.02 -13.74
N ALA A 131 -8.90 1.97 -13.01
CA ALA A 131 -9.43 3.22 -13.57
C ALA A 131 -8.38 4.02 -14.35
N VAL A 132 -7.17 4.17 -13.81
CA VAL A 132 -6.05 4.83 -14.50
C VAL A 132 -5.66 4.10 -15.79
N ARG A 133 -5.70 2.75 -15.81
CA ARG A 133 -5.40 1.97 -17.01
C ARG A 133 -6.51 2.02 -18.06
N THR A 134 -7.76 2.11 -17.64
CA THR A 134 -8.93 2.16 -18.54
C THR A 134 -9.31 3.59 -18.93
N ALA A 135 -8.59 4.60 -18.44
CA ALA A 135 -8.91 6.02 -18.57
C ALA A 135 -10.37 6.33 -18.15
N THR A 136 -10.90 5.55 -17.21
CA THR A 136 -12.26 5.74 -16.68
C THR A 136 -12.21 6.83 -15.61
N PRO A 137 -13.15 7.79 -15.60
CA PRO A 137 -13.25 8.75 -14.52
C PRO A 137 -13.35 8.01 -13.18
N MET A 138 -12.48 8.36 -12.24
CA MET A 138 -12.52 7.81 -10.89
C MET A 138 -13.87 8.17 -10.26
N PRO A 139 -14.55 7.25 -9.56
CA PRO A 139 -15.58 7.66 -8.62
C PRO A 139 -14.91 8.59 -7.60
N GLU A 140 -15.53 9.74 -7.34
CA GLU A 140 -15.01 10.71 -6.36
C GLU A 140 -14.68 9.99 -5.06
N GLU A 141 -13.46 10.21 -4.56
CA GLU A 141 -13.16 9.92 -3.17
C GLU A 141 -14.26 10.58 -2.35
N THR A 142 -15.02 9.79 -1.57
CA THR A 142 -15.92 10.33 -0.55
C THR A 142 -15.03 10.94 0.53
N THR A 143 -14.51 12.12 0.22
CA THR A 143 -14.00 13.06 1.20
C THR A 143 -15.21 13.38 2.06
N SER A 144 -15.26 12.78 3.25
CA SER A 144 -16.08 13.29 4.34
C SER A 144 -15.47 14.61 4.82
N ASN A 145 -15.42 15.60 3.92
CA ASN A 145 -15.39 17.01 4.28
C ASN A 145 -16.83 17.37 4.60
N LYS A 146 -17.20 17.25 5.86
CA LYS A 146 -18.29 18.06 6.41
C LYS A 146 -17.68 19.05 7.39
N HIS A 147 -17.13 20.12 6.82
CA HIS A 147 -17.08 21.40 7.49
C HIS A 147 -18.50 21.99 7.43
N GLU A 148 -19.19 22.03 8.56
CA GLU A 148 -20.40 22.85 8.76
C GLU A 148 -20.38 23.28 10.24
N LYS A 149 -19.79 24.45 10.53
CA LYS A 149 -20.48 25.64 11.03
C LYS A 149 -21.53 25.32 12.11
N HIS A 150 -21.18 25.49 13.38
CA HIS A 150 -21.60 26.61 14.23
C HIS A 150 -20.92 26.51 15.61
#